data_AF-E8R083-F1
#
_entry.id   AF-E8R083-F1
#
_cell.length_a   1.000
_cell.length_b   1.000
_cell.length_c   1.000
_cell.angle_alpha   90.00
_cell.angle_beta   90.00
_cell.angle_gamma   90.00
#
_symmetry.space_group_name_H-M   'P 1'
#
loop_
_entity.id
_entity.type
_entity.pdbx_description
1 polymer ?
#
loop_
_entity_poly.entity_id
_entity_poly.type
_entity_poly.pdbx_seq_one_letter_code
_entity_poly.pdbx_strand_id
1 'polypeptide(L)'
;MSNGGAAQSPASASPAPAPAARGGNDALGLVETKGLVGLIEGTDAMLKAANVTLAGRVQVGGGFVTTMVRGDVGSVRAAVEAGAEAAGRVGELVSAHVIPRPDPSLLKVFLA
;
A
#
# COMPACT_ATOMS: atom_id res chain seq x y z
N MET A 1 11.09 -25.81 53.76
CA MET A 1 11.76 -24.74 52.99
C MET A 1 11.46 -25.01 51.52
N SER A 2 10.54 -24.23 50.97
CA SER A 2 10.00 -24.29 49.61
C SER A 2 11.00 -23.79 48.59
N ASN A 3 11.02 -24.39 47.40
CA ASN A 3 11.29 -23.65 46.17
C ASN A 3 10.56 -24.31 44.99
N GLY A 4 9.28 -23.94 44.85
CA GLY A 4 8.51 -24.15 43.64
C GLY A 4 8.74 -22.98 42.70
N GLY A 5 9.64 -23.14 41.74
CA GLY A 5 9.84 -22.19 40.64
C GLY A 5 8.84 -22.47 39.52
N ALA A 6 7.67 -21.85 39.58
CA ALA A 6 6.73 -21.84 38.46
C ALA A 6 7.31 -20.98 37.33
N ALA A 7 7.81 -21.63 36.28
CA ALA A 7 8.14 -20.96 35.03
C ALA A 7 6.85 -20.38 34.43
N GLN A 8 6.71 -19.06 34.52
CA GLN A 8 5.61 -18.33 33.90
C GLN A 8 5.74 -18.48 32.38
N SER A 9 4.68 -19.00 31.76
CA SER A 9 4.56 -19.06 30.30
C SER A 9 4.57 -17.64 29.72
N PRO A 10 5.29 -17.37 28.63
CA PRO A 10 5.28 -16.04 28.02
C PRO A 10 3.87 -15.74 27.49
N ALA A 11 3.35 -14.58 27.90
CA ALA A 11 2.07 -14.06 27.47
C ALA A 11 1.97 -14.06 25.95
N SER A 12 0.89 -14.66 25.42
CA SER A 12 0.54 -14.63 24.01
C SER A 12 0.23 -13.18 23.61
N ALA A 13 1.21 -12.49 23.03
CA ALA A 13 0.98 -11.22 22.37
C ALA A 13 -0.06 -11.44 21.27
N SER A 14 -1.25 -10.89 21.45
CA SER A 14 -2.29 -10.89 20.43
C SER A 14 -1.74 -10.15 19.20
N PRO A 15 -1.90 -10.68 17.97
CA PRO A 15 -1.45 -9.98 16.78
C PRO A 15 -2.10 -8.60 16.74
N ALA A 16 -1.32 -7.58 16.37
CA ALA A 16 -1.83 -6.24 16.13
C ALA A 16 -3.05 -6.33 15.20
N PRO A 17 -4.14 -5.60 15.47
CA PRO A 17 -5.35 -5.70 14.67
C PRO A 17 -4.99 -5.41 13.21
N ALA A 18 -5.33 -6.34 12.32
CA ALA A 18 -5.29 -6.08 10.88
C ALA A 18 -6.06 -4.78 10.61
N PRO A 19 -5.53 -3.84 9.79
CA PRO A 19 -6.21 -2.59 9.53
C PRO A 19 -7.62 -2.93 9.04
N ALA A 20 -8.62 -2.55 9.84
CA ALA A 20 -10.01 -2.81 9.56
C ALA A 20 -10.30 -2.37 8.12
N ALA A 21 -10.85 -3.27 7.30
CA ALA A 21 -11.40 -2.92 6.01
C ALA A 21 -12.45 -1.83 6.22
N ARG A 22 -12.06 -0.56 6.08
CA ARG A 22 -12.96 0.57 6.24
C ARG A 22 -13.85 0.62 5.01
N GLY A 23 -15.15 0.66 5.26
CA GLY A 23 -16.16 0.50 4.23
C GLY A 23 -16.19 1.64 3.21
N GLY A 24 -16.34 1.25 1.95
CA GLY A 24 -17.33 1.85 1.04
C GLY A 24 -16.99 3.13 0.29
N ASN A 25 -15.89 3.85 0.57
CA ASN A 25 -15.58 5.11 -0.13
C ASN A 25 -14.08 5.43 -0.26
N ASP A 26 -13.23 4.40 -0.22
CA ASP A 26 -11.78 4.61 -0.26
C ASP A 26 -11.32 5.09 -1.64
N ALA A 27 -10.51 6.14 -1.67
CA ALA A 27 -9.81 6.61 -2.86
C ALA A 27 -8.86 5.53 -3.39
N LEU A 28 -8.43 5.69 -4.65
CA LEU A 28 -7.44 4.83 -5.30
C LEU A 28 -6.24 5.68 -5.71
N GLY A 29 -5.05 5.28 -5.26
CA GLY A 29 -3.78 5.85 -5.70
C GLY A 29 -3.08 4.90 -6.65
N LEU A 30 -2.45 5.45 -7.69
CA LEU A 30 -1.76 4.73 -8.75
C LEU A 30 -0.36 5.33 -8.94
N VAL A 31 0.67 4.48 -8.98
CA VAL A 31 2.01 4.85 -9.43
C VAL A 31 2.45 3.81 -10.46
N GLU A 32 2.84 4.28 -11.64
CA GLU A 32 3.34 3.47 -12.75
C GLU A 32 4.78 3.83 -13.06
N THR A 33 5.61 2.81 -13.25
CA THR A 33 7.01 2.97 -13.66
C THR A 33 7.32 2.06 -14.83
N LYS A 34 8.38 2.41 -15.56
CA LYS A 34 9.07 1.48 -16.45
C LYS A 34 10.17 0.77 -15.66
N GLY A 35 9.97 -0.52 -15.43
CA GLY A 35 10.83 -1.36 -14.61
C GLY A 35 10.34 -1.51 -13.17
N LEU A 36 10.61 -2.68 -12.58
CA LEU A 36 10.04 -3.08 -11.29
C LEU A 36 10.72 -2.43 -10.08
N VAL A 37 12.01 -2.13 -10.15
CA VAL A 37 12.78 -1.61 -9.01
C VAL A 37 12.27 -0.23 -8.57
N GLY A 38 12.04 0.68 -9.51
CA GLY A 38 11.43 1.98 -9.22
C GLY A 38 10.03 1.85 -8.63
N LEU A 39 9.22 0.89 -9.10
CA LEU A 39 7.90 0.64 -8.53
C LEU A 39 7.97 0.14 -7.09
N ILE A 40 8.92 -0.75 -6.77
CA ILE A 40 9.09 -1.29 -5.42
C ILE A 40 9.44 -0.16 -4.45
N GLU A 41 10.42 0.69 -4.81
CA GLU A 41 10.79 1.86 -4.02
C GLU A 41 9.60 2.82 -3.83
N GLY A 42 8.91 3.16 -4.93
CA GLY A 42 7.73 4.02 -4.88
C GLY A 42 6.65 3.45 -3.98
N THR A 43 6.38 2.14 -4.08
CA THR A 43 5.36 1.47 -3.26
C THR A 43 5.73 1.49 -1.77
N ASP A 44 7.00 1.26 -1.42
CA ASP A 44 7.47 1.35 -0.03
C ASP A 44 7.28 2.77 0.54
N ALA A 45 7.63 3.79 -0.25
CA ALA A 45 7.42 5.19 0.12
C ALA A 45 5.93 5.54 0.30
N MET A 46 5.05 5.06 -0.59
CA MET A 46 3.60 5.25 -0.46
C MET A 46 3.07 4.74 0.88
N LEU A 47 3.47 3.52 1.27
CA LEU A 47 3.02 2.86 2.49
C LEU A 47 3.59 3.49 3.77
N LYS A 48 4.75 4.13 3.69
CA LYS A 48 5.38 4.84 4.83
C LYS A 48 4.86 6.27 5.01
N ALA A 49 4.43 6.92 3.93
CA ALA A 49 4.05 8.33 3.95
C ALA A 49 2.66 8.60 4.57
N ALA A 50 1.73 7.64 4.45
CA ALA A 50 0.36 7.84 4.90
C ALA A 50 -0.32 6.53 5.29
N ASN A 51 -1.48 6.64 5.95
CA ASN A 51 -2.31 5.51 6.31
C ASN A 51 -3.09 4.98 5.08
N VAL A 52 -2.40 4.23 4.23
CA VAL A 52 -2.95 3.57 3.04
C VAL A 52 -2.65 2.07 3.06
N THR A 53 -3.43 1.29 2.32
CA THR A 53 -3.24 -0.15 2.15
C THR A 53 -2.85 -0.48 0.73
N LEU A 54 -1.92 -1.43 0.55
CA LEU A 54 -1.56 -1.93 -0.77
C LEU A 54 -2.74 -2.73 -1.35
N ALA A 55 -3.25 -2.27 -2.48
CA ALA A 55 -4.42 -2.84 -3.14
C ALA A 55 -4.06 -3.91 -4.17
N GLY A 56 -2.90 -3.76 -4.82
CA GLY A 56 -2.45 -4.69 -5.84
C GLY A 56 -1.41 -4.09 -6.78
N ARG A 57 -1.01 -4.89 -7.76
CA ARG A 57 -0.07 -4.50 -8.81
C ARG A 57 -0.52 -5.09 -10.15
N VAL A 58 -0.41 -4.30 -11.21
CA VAL A 58 -0.68 -4.72 -12.59
C VAL A 58 0.60 -4.61 -13.42
N GLN A 59 0.76 -5.54 -14.36
CA GLN A 59 1.82 -5.50 -15.37
C GLN A 59 1.17 -5.61 -16.74
N VAL A 60 1.32 -4.58 -17.57
CA VAL A 60 0.69 -4.53 -18.90
C VAL A 60 1.60 -5.02 -20.03
N GLY A 61 2.91 -5.16 -19.76
CA GLY A 61 3.92 -5.55 -20.74
C GLY A 61 4.87 -4.40 -21.10
N GLY A 62 5.89 -4.65 -21.93
CA GLY A 62 6.84 -3.62 -22.35
C GLY A 62 7.70 -2.99 -21.24
N GLY A 63 7.71 -3.62 -20.05
CA GLY A 63 8.38 -3.10 -18.85
C GLY A 63 7.52 -2.19 -17.99
N PHE A 64 6.27 -1.89 -18.37
CA PHE A 64 5.36 -1.05 -17.58
C PHE A 64 4.71 -1.85 -16.45
N VAL A 65 4.82 -1.29 -15.25
CA VAL A 65 4.30 -1.89 -14.01
C VAL A 65 3.62 -0.81 -13.16
N THR A 66 2.47 -1.14 -12.59
CA THR A 66 1.65 -0.19 -11.82
C THR A 66 1.30 -0.76 -10.46
N THR A 67 1.54 0.00 -9.39
CA THR A 67 1.09 -0.32 -8.04
C THR A 67 -0.17 0.49 -7.70
N MET A 68 -1.01 -0.05 -6.81
CA MET A 68 -2.28 0.55 -6.42
C MET A 68 -2.41 0.57 -4.90
N VAL A 69 -2.86 1.68 -4.32
CA VAL A 69 -3.16 1.78 -2.87
C VAL A 69 -4.55 2.32 -2.60
N ARG A 70 -5.13 1.99 -1.44
CA ARG A 70 -6.44 2.48 -0.97
C ARG A 70 -6.33 3.22 0.35
N GLY A 71 -7.25 4.16 0.58
CA GLY A 71 -7.37 4.90 1.84
C GLY A 71 -8.30 6.10 1.68
N ASP A 72 -8.32 6.99 2.67
CA ASP A 72 -8.99 8.29 2.51
C ASP A 72 -8.24 9.14 1.46
N VAL A 73 -8.95 10.08 0.81
CA VAL A 73 -8.41 10.86 -0.30
C VAL A 73 -7.16 11.68 0.09
N GLY A 74 -7.07 12.14 1.35
CA GLY A 74 -5.91 12.89 1.83
C GLY A 74 -4.69 11.99 1.95
N SER A 75 -4.84 10.86 2.63
CA SER A 75 -3.81 9.84 2.76
C SER A 75 -3.32 9.33 1.41
N VAL A 76 -4.23 9.07 0.47
CA VAL A 76 -3.88 8.60 -0.87
C VAL A 76 -3.11 9.65 -1.67
N ARG A 77 -3.46 10.93 -1.57
CA ARG A 77 -2.69 12.03 -2.22
C ARG A 77 -1.27 12.09 -1.68
N ALA A 78 -1.11 12.11 -0.36
CA ALA A 78 0.20 12.14 0.29
C ALA A 78 1.04 10.90 -0.08
N ALA A 79 0.43 9.72 -0.08
CA ALA A 79 1.10 8.49 -0.49
C ALA A 79 1.59 8.55 -1.94
N VAL A 80 0.72 8.94 -2.88
CA VAL A 80 1.07 9.01 -4.32
C VAL A 80 2.17 10.04 -4.58
N GLU A 81 2.14 11.20 -3.92
CA GLU A 81 3.19 12.22 -4.05
C GLU A 81 4.56 11.67 -3.60
N ALA A 82 4.63 11.08 -2.40
CA ALA A 82 5.86 10.47 -1.88
C ALA A 82 6.34 9.29 -2.75
N GLY A 83 5.40 8.46 -3.21
CA GLY A 83 5.70 7.32 -4.09
C GLY A 83 6.26 7.74 -5.44
N ALA A 84 5.69 8.78 -6.05
CA ALA A 84 6.14 9.31 -7.32
C ALA A 84 7.56 9.88 -7.22
N GLU A 85 7.84 10.66 -6.18
CA GLU A 85 9.19 11.19 -5.93
C GLU A 85 10.20 10.05 -5.75
N ALA A 86 9.91 9.08 -4.88
CA ALA A 86 10.81 7.97 -4.61
C ALA A 86 11.04 7.08 -5.85
N ALA A 87 9.98 6.76 -6.59
CA ALA A 87 10.07 6.00 -7.83
C ALA A 87 10.91 6.71 -8.89
N GLY A 88 10.75 8.03 -9.04
CA GLY A 88 11.51 8.84 -10.00
C GLY A 88 12.99 9.00 -9.65
N ARG A 89 13.38 8.87 -8.37
CA ARG A 89 14.80 8.87 -7.96
C ARG A 89 15.51 7.56 -8.31
N VAL A 90 14.82 6.43 -8.21
CA VAL A 90 15.42 5.09 -8.37
C VAL A 90 15.21 4.51 -9.77
N GLY A 91 14.14 4.89 -10.46
CA GLY A 91 13.81 4.38 -11.79
C GLY A 91 13.11 5.41 -12.66
N GLU A 92 12.40 4.93 -13.68
CA GLU A 92 11.66 5.75 -14.62
C GLU A 92 10.19 5.83 -14.18
N LEU A 93 9.81 6.93 -13.54
CA LEU A 93 8.40 7.23 -13.27
C LEU A 93 7.68 7.54 -14.59
N VAL A 94 6.59 6.83 -14.84
CA VAL A 94 5.75 7.01 -16.03
C VAL A 94 4.51 7.81 -15.70
N SER A 95 3.83 7.47 -14.59
CA SER A 95 2.59 8.14 -14.18
C SER A 95 2.35 8.04 -12.67
N ALA A 96 1.68 9.05 -12.13
CA ALA A 96 1.19 9.09 -10.75
C ALA A 96 -0.21 9.72 -10.74
N HIS A 97 -1.20 9.05 -10.16
CA HIS A 97 -2.59 9.49 -10.24
C HIS A 97 -3.40 9.13 -9.00
N VAL A 98 -4.42 9.96 -8.72
CA VAL A 98 -5.36 9.75 -7.62
C VAL A 98 -6.78 9.84 -8.15
N ILE A 99 -7.58 8.82 -7.84
CA ILE A 99 -9.02 8.80 -8.07
C ILE A 99 -9.71 8.89 -6.71
N PRO A 100 -10.28 10.06 -6.32
CA PRO A 100 -10.85 10.26 -4.99
C PRO A 100 -12.01 9.33 -4.63
N ARG A 101 -12.78 8.92 -5.63
CA ARG A 101 -13.98 8.08 -5.46
C ARG A 101 -14.15 7.20 -6.70
N PRO A 102 -13.37 6.12 -6.80
CA PRO A 102 -13.45 5.20 -7.93
C PRO A 102 -14.81 4.49 -7.97
N ASP A 103 -15.32 4.23 -9.17
CA ASP A 103 -16.53 3.41 -9.32
C ASP A 103 -16.29 2.00 -8.75
N PRO A 104 -17.20 1.43 -7.96
CA PRO A 104 -17.03 0.09 -7.41
C PRO A 104 -16.79 -1.00 -8.46
N SER A 105 -17.33 -0.85 -9.67
CA SER A 105 -17.16 -1.81 -10.77
C SER A 105 -15.72 -1.81 -11.28
N LEU A 106 -15.05 -0.65 -11.30
CA LEU A 106 -13.64 -0.55 -11.66
C LEU A 106 -12.79 -1.36 -10.66
N LEU A 107 -13.06 -1.20 -9.37
CA LEU A 107 -12.32 -1.91 -8.33
C LEU A 107 -12.47 -3.43 -8.45
N LYS A 108 -13.67 -3.93 -8.78
CA LYS A 108 -13.91 -5.36 -8.99
C LYS A 108 -13.12 -5.94 -10.17
N VAL A 109 -12.89 -5.17 -11.22
CA VAL A 109 -12.18 -5.66 -12.40
C VAL A 109 -10.66 -5.67 -12.18
N PHE A 110 -10.13 -4.69 -11.43
CA PHE A 110 -8.67 -4.48 -11.34
C PHE A 110 -8.05 -4.86 -9.99
N LEU A 111 -8.85 -5.06 -8.93
CA LEU A 111 -8.37 -5.33 -7.56
C LEU A 111 -8.97 -6.59 -6.90
N ALA A 112 -9.84 -7.32 -7.60
CA ALA A 112 -10.44 -8.56 -7.09
C ALA A 112 -9.64 -9.80 -7.51
#